data_AF-A0A6B8TK31-F1
#
_entry.id   AF-A0A6B8TK31-F1
#
_cell.length_a   1.000
_cell.length_b   1.000
_cell.length_c   1.000
_cell.angle_alpha   90.00
_cell.angle_beta   90.00
_cell.angle_gamma   90.00
#
_symmetry.space_group_name_H-M   'P 1'
#
loop_
_entity.id
_entity.type
_entity.pdbx_description
1 polymer ?
#
loop_
_entity_poly.entity_id
_entity_poly.type
_entity_poly.pdbx_seq_one_letter_code
_entity_poly.pdbx_strand_id
1 'polypeptide(L)'
;MSNLPKYEVKIGETALIYNFISEGSKGKIIKIISFQETNINNFYNLGLVDENPITGELDDQVVSNNGDTEKVLNTVVSVIYDFTELFPDVWVYAEGSTPSRTRLYQMKIVKYFDIVMRDFHLLCLLNGEWEEFRPKVNYEGFAIKRK
;
A
#
# COMPACT_ATOMS: atom_id res chain seq x y z
N MET A 1 -0.63 0.14 -17.75
CA MET A 1 -1.25 -0.44 -16.54
C MET A 1 -2.56 -1.11 -16.91
N SER A 2 -2.91 -2.21 -16.24
CA SER A 2 -4.22 -2.86 -16.39
C SER A 2 -5.35 -1.87 -16.10
N ASN A 3 -6.47 -1.99 -16.82
CA ASN A 3 -7.64 -1.11 -16.70
C ASN A 3 -8.49 -1.48 -15.46
N LEU A 4 -7.82 -1.76 -14.34
CA LEU A 4 -8.47 -2.20 -13.09
C LEU A 4 -9.16 -1.01 -12.42
N PRO A 5 -10.36 -1.20 -11.84
CA PRO A 5 -11.02 -0.15 -11.09
C PRO A 5 -10.15 0.36 -9.95
N LYS A 6 -9.98 1.68 -9.89
CA LYS A 6 -9.32 2.43 -8.82
C LYS A 6 -10.11 3.70 -8.51
N TYR A 7 -9.84 4.32 -7.38
CA TYR A 7 -10.37 5.66 -7.06
C TYR A 7 -9.52 6.73 -7.72
N GLU A 8 -10.13 7.88 -7.96
CA GLU A 8 -9.39 9.10 -8.25
C GLU A 8 -8.67 9.53 -6.97
N VAL A 9 -7.40 9.89 -7.12
CA VAL A 9 -6.51 10.26 -6.02
C VAL A 9 -6.15 11.72 -6.14
N LYS A 10 -6.20 12.43 -5.01
CA LYS A 10 -5.70 13.80 -4.88
C LYS A 10 -4.34 13.75 -4.18
N ILE A 11 -3.39 14.51 -4.70
CA ILE A 11 -2.11 14.73 -4.03
C ILE A 11 -2.36 15.75 -2.90
N GLY A 12 -1.78 15.49 -1.73
CA GLY A 12 -1.80 16.41 -0.59
C GLY A 12 -0.83 17.59 -0.78
N GLU A 13 -0.43 18.21 0.33
CA GLU A 13 0.53 19.32 0.31
C GLU A 13 1.91 18.91 -0.23
N THR A 14 2.27 17.64 -0.08
CA THR A 14 3.51 17.06 -0.56
C THR A 14 3.24 15.85 -1.45
N ALA A 15 4.23 15.51 -2.29
CA ALA A 15 4.20 14.26 -3.07
C ALA A 15 4.37 12.99 -2.21
N LEU A 16 4.32 13.10 -0.89
CA LEU A 16 4.36 11.98 0.06
C LEU A 16 2.97 11.61 0.57
N ILE A 17 1.95 12.45 0.34
CA ILE A 17 0.60 12.29 0.90
C ILE A 17 -0.40 12.27 -0.24
N TYR A 18 -1.28 11.28 -0.22
CA TYR A 18 -2.32 11.08 -1.22
C TYR A 18 -3.63 10.77 -0.50
N ASN A 19 -4.74 11.32 -0.99
CA ASN A 19 -6.05 11.12 -0.39
C ASN A 19 -7.08 10.74 -1.45
N PHE A 20 -8.01 9.86 -1.07
CA PHE A 20 -9.12 9.45 -1.93
C PHE A 20 -10.34 9.09 -1.09
N ILE A 21 -11.51 9.11 -1.73
CA ILE A 21 -12.77 8.74 -1.09
C ILE A 21 -13.11 7.30 -1.49
N SER A 22 -13.06 6.38 -0.52
CA SER A 22 -13.58 5.02 -0.66
C SER A 22 -15.10 5.06 -0.50
N GLU A 23 -15.83 4.50 -1.46
CA GLU A 23 -17.29 4.48 -1.47
C GLU A 23 -17.78 3.04 -1.61
N GLY A 24 -18.51 2.57 -0.59
CA GLY A 24 -18.96 1.20 -0.50
C GLY A 24 -20.18 1.05 0.40
N SER A 25 -20.42 -0.16 0.89
CA SER A 25 -21.63 -0.52 1.64
C SER A 25 -21.76 0.17 2.99
N LYS A 26 -20.68 0.72 3.54
CA LYS A 26 -20.65 1.51 4.78
C LYS A 26 -20.62 3.02 4.53
N GLY A 27 -20.81 3.44 3.27
CA GLY A 27 -20.79 4.82 2.86
C GLY A 27 -19.41 5.28 2.39
N LYS A 28 -19.17 6.58 2.56
CA LYS A 28 -17.94 7.26 2.13
C LYS A 28 -16.93 7.31 3.28
N ILE A 29 -15.70 6.91 3.00
CA ILE A 29 -14.58 6.91 3.94
C ILE A 29 -13.43 7.65 3.29
N ILE A 30 -12.90 8.67 3.96
CA ILE A 30 -11.70 9.36 3.51
C ILE A 30 -10.52 8.46 3.87
N LYS A 31 -9.70 8.12 2.86
CA LYS A 31 -8.50 7.31 3.03
C LYS A 31 -7.28 8.12 2.63
N ILE A 32 -6.23 8.00 3.42
CA ILE A 32 -4.96 8.66 3.19
C ILE A 32 -3.89 7.58 3.01
N ILE A 33 -3.11 7.73 1.92
CA ILE A 33 -1.87 6.99 1.69
C ILE A 33 -0.73 7.96 1.99
N SER A 34 0.22 7.52 2.83
CA SER A 34 1.40 8.31 3.18
C SER A 34 2.67 7.50 2.96
N PHE A 35 3.72 8.15 2.44
CA PHE A 35 5.08 7.61 2.37
C PHE A 35 5.90 8.28 3.47
N GLN A 36 6.20 7.53 4.52
CA GLN A 36 6.87 8.02 5.71
C GLN A 36 8.34 7.61 5.65
N GLU A 37 9.25 8.57 5.83
CA GLU A 37 10.69 8.28 5.89
C GLU A 37 10.98 7.34 7.06
N THR A 38 11.83 6.35 6.82
CA THR A 38 12.38 5.51 7.89
C THR A 38 13.76 6.01 8.30
N ASN A 39 14.37 5.35 9.27
CA ASN A 39 15.77 5.59 9.63
C ASN A 39 16.77 5.05 8.59
N ILE A 40 16.29 4.38 7.53
CA ILE A 40 17.11 3.87 6.43
C ILE A 40 16.91 4.81 5.23
N ASN A 41 18.01 5.33 4.69
CA ASN A 41 17.97 6.21 3.52
C ASN A 41 17.28 5.54 2.33
N ASN A 42 16.46 6.31 1.62
CA ASN A 42 15.69 5.86 0.46
C ASN A 42 14.75 4.69 0.77
N PHE A 43 14.30 4.54 2.01
CA PHE A 43 13.39 3.49 2.44
C PHE A 43 12.21 4.13 3.16
N TYR A 44 11.02 3.95 2.59
CA TYR A 44 9.79 4.59 3.03
C TYR A 44 8.78 3.56 3.49
N ASN A 45 8.13 3.81 4.63
CA ASN A 45 6.98 3.06 5.08
C ASN A 45 5.71 3.60 4.40
N LEU A 46 4.93 2.72 3.78
CA LEU A 46 3.63 3.03 3.19
C LEU A 46 2.54 2.83 4.26
N GLY A 47 1.97 3.94 4.72
CA GLY A 47 0.80 3.95 5.59
C GLY A 47 -0.49 4.08 4.79
N LEU A 48 -1.50 3.29 5.14
CA LEU A 48 -2.90 3.45 4.68
C LEU A 48 -3.79 3.63 5.90
N VAL A 49 -4.40 4.81 6.03
CA VAL A 49 -5.21 5.20 7.19
C VAL A 49 -6.58 5.71 6.76
N ASP A 50 -7.57 5.55 7.64
CA ASP A 50 -8.89 6.14 7.49
C ASP A 50 -8.91 7.45 8.30
N GLU A 51 -9.46 8.52 7.72
CA GLU A 51 -9.59 9.82 8.37
C GLU A 51 -11.04 10.05 8.80
N ASN A 52 -11.23 10.50 10.04
CA ASN A 52 -12.53 10.97 10.52
C ASN A 52 -12.83 12.36 9.92
N PRO A 53 -13.89 12.52 9.12
CA PRO A 53 -14.17 13.79 8.44
C PRO A 53 -14.63 14.92 9.38
N ILE A 54 -14.97 14.60 10.64
CA ILE A 54 -15.43 15.57 11.65
C ILE A 54 -14.26 15.99 12.55
N THR A 55 -13.47 15.03 13.04
CA THR A 55 -12.39 15.31 14.00
C THR A 55 -11.01 15.48 13.35
N GLY A 56 -10.82 14.98 12.13
CA GLY A 56 -9.51 14.89 11.47
C GLY A 56 -8.61 13.80 12.04
N GLU A 57 -9.11 12.96 12.96
CA GLU A 57 -8.33 11.87 13.54
C GLU A 57 -8.04 10.78 12.50
N LEU A 58 -6.80 10.29 12.52
CA LEU A 58 -6.34 9.21 11.65
C LEU A 58 -6.35 7.88 12.40
N ASP A 59 -6.90 6.85 11.77
CA ASP A 59 -6.97 5.49 12.31
C ASP A 59 -6.43 4.48 11.29
N ASP A 60 -5.31 3.82 11.64
CA ASP A 60 -4.68 2.78 10.83
C ASP A 60 -5.07 1.35 11.24
N GLN A 61 -5.80 1.21 12.35
CA GLN A 61 -6.25 -0.05 12.93
C GLN A 61 -7.66 -0.42 12.49
N VAL A 62 -8.48 0.57 12.11
CA VAL A 62 -9.88 0.34 11.77
C VAL A 62 -10.04 -0.63 10.60
N VAL A 63 -10.90 -1.63 10.78
CA VAL A 63 -11.35 -2.52 9.72
C VAL A 63 -12.67 -2.00 9.19
N SER A 64 -12.64 -1.13 8.19
CA SER A 64 -13.84 -0.47 7.68
C SER A 64 -14.83 -1.41 7.00
N ASN A 65 -14.38 -2.54 6.44
CA ASN A 65 -15.23 -3.54 5.76
C ASN A 65 -16.21 -2.91 4.74
N ASN A 66 -15.75 -1.89 4.00
CA ASN A 66 -16.61 -1.12 3.10
C ASN A 66 -17.02 -1.91 1.83
N GLY A 67 -16.45 -3.11 1.61
CA GLY A 67 -16.81 -4.00 0.50
C GLY A 67 -16.07 -3.69 -0.82
N ASP A 68 -15.06 -2.84 -0.79
CA ASP A 68 -14.35 -2.31 -1.95
C ASP A 68 -12.83 -2.57 -1.89
N THR A 69 -12.39 -3.54 -1.09
CA THR A 69 -10.98 -3.85 -0.80
C THR A 69 -10.11 -3.97 -2.06
N GLU A 70 -10.61 -4.57 -3.14
CA GLU A 70 -9.86 -4.68 -4.38
C GLU A 70 -9.61 -3.31 -5.04
N LYS A 71 -10.63 -2.45 -5.08
CA LYS A 71 -10.51 -1.09 -5.63
C LYS A 71 -9.57 -0.23 -4.78
N VAL A 72 -9.62 -0.38 -3.45
CA VAL A 72 -8.68 0.27 -2.52
C VAL A 72 -7.25 -0.16 -2.82
N LEU A 73 -6.97 -1.47 -2.90
CA LEU A 73 -5.61 -1.97 -3.14
C LEU A 73 -5.10 -1.59 -4.54
N ASN A 74 -5.95 -1.58 -5.56
CA ASN A 74 -5.57 -1.07 -6.89
C ASN A 74 -5.23 0.43 -6.86
N THR A 75 -5.91 1.20 -6.02
CA THR A 75 -5.62 2.63 -5.81
C THR A 75 -4.25 2.80 -5.16
N VAL A 76 -3.94 2.01 -4.11
CA VAL A 76 -2.62 2.00 -3.47
C VAL A 76 -1.52 1.66 -4.48
N VAL A 77 -1.71 0.64 -5.32
CA VAL A 77 -0.74 0.29 -6.36
C VAL A 77 -0.54 1.44 -7.36
N SER A 78 -1.60 2.12 -7.79
CA SER A 78 -1.47 3.31 -8.65
C SER A 78 -0.60 4.38 -8.00
N VAL A 79 -0.84 4.65 -6.72
CA VAL A 79 -0.09 5.66 -5.95
C VAL A 79 1.38 5.26 -5.79
N ILE A 80 1.69 3.97 -5.61
CA ILE A 80 3.08 3.48 -5.59
C ILE A 80 3.80 3.79 -6.92
N TYR A 81 3.13 3.61 -8.06
CA TYR A 81 3.71 3.98 -9.35
C TYR A 81 3.94 5.49 -9.46
N ASP A 82 2.95 6.30 -9.09
CA ASP A 82 3.05 7.76 -9.15
C ASP A 82 4.19 8.27 -8.24
N PHE A 83 4.29 7.73 -7.02
CA PHE A 83 5.35 8.05 -6.07
C PHE A 83 6.73 7.67 -6.59
N THR A 84 6.90 6.43 -7.05
CA THR A 84 8.21 5.93 -7.54
C THR A 84 8.64 6.52 -8.88
N GLU A 85 7.74 7.23 -9.58
CA GLU A 85 8.09 8.06 -10.75
C GLU A 85 8.77 9.37 -10.34
N LEU A 86 8.32 9.98 -9.24
CA LEU A 86 8.87 11.21 -8.69
C LEU A 86 10.12 10.96 -7.85
N PHE A 87 10.15 9.83 -7.14
CA PHE A 87 11.24 9.41 -6.27
C PHE A 87 11.85 8.12 -6.83
N PRO A 88 12.67 8.21 -7.88
CA PRO A 88 13.38 7.04 -8.38
C PRO A 88 14.32 6.51 -7.28
N ASP A 89 14.65 5.23 -7.37
CA ASP A 89 15.60 4.54 -6.49
C ASP A 89 15.20 4.27 -5.04
N VAL A 90 13.97 4.58 -4.62
CA VAL A 90 13.48 4.29 -3.28
C VAL A 90 12.90 2.88 -3.12
N TRP A 91 13.00 2.35 -1.91
CA TRP A 91 12.26 1.20 -1.44
C TRP A 91 10.98 1.66 -0.73
N VAL A 92 9.88 0.99 -1.04
CA VAL A 92 8.58 1.16 -0.38
C VAL A 92 8.28 -0.10 0.42
N TYR A 93 8.21 0.05 1.73
CA TYR A 93 7.81 -0.97 2.68
C TYR A 93 6.32 -0.92 2.95
N ALA A 94 5.68 -2.09 3.01
CA ALA A 94 4.29 -2.24 3.39
C ALA A 94 4.13 -3.45 4.32
N GLU A 95 3.53 -3.17 5.47
CA GLU A 95 3.05 -4.14 6.46
C GLU A 95 1.62 -3.75 6.83
N GLY A 96 0.77 -4.76 7.00
CA GLY A 96 -0.57 -4.52 7.52
C GLY A 96 -0.52 -4.32 9.04
N SER A 97 -1.33 -3.41 9.57
CA SER A 97 -1.51 -3.23 11.02
C SER A 97 -1.93 -4.49 11.77
N THR A 98 -2.38 -5.53 11.05
CA THR A 98 -2.62 -6.87 11.60
C THR A 98 -2.07 -7.94 10.65
N PRO A 99 -1.75 -9.15 11.15
CA PRO A 99 -1.31 -10.27 10.29
C PRO A 99 -2.29 -10.59 9.15
N SER A 100 -3.60 -10.42 9.38
CA SER A 100 -4.63 -10.61 8.35
C SER A 100 -4.52 -9.58 7.23
N ARG A 101 -4.19 -8.31 7.53
CA ARG A 101 -3.94 -7.27 6.52
C ARG A 101 -2.65 -7.54 5.75
N THR A 102 -1.57 -7.96 6.43
CA THR A 102 -0.33 -8.38 5.75
C THR A 102 -0.60 -9.55 4.81
N ARG A 103 -1.38 -10.54 5.25
CA ARG A 103 -1.77 -11.69 4.41
C ARG A 103 -2.58 -11.26 3.18
N LEU A 104 -3.49 -10.29 3.33
CA LEU A 104 -4.25 -9.70 2.23
C LEU A 104 -3.33 -9.05 1.19
N TYR A 105 -2.32 -8.29 1.62
CA TYR A 105 -1.32 -7.69 0.72
C TYR A 105 -0.57 -8.78 -0.04
N GLN A 106 -0.11 -9.81 0.67
CA GLN A 106 0.54 -10.96 0.06
C GLN A 106 -0.33 -11.64 -1.00
N MET A 107 -1.63 -11.83 -0.73
CA MET A 107 -2.55 -12.40 -1.71
C MET A 107 -2.65 -11.56 -2.98
N LYS A 108 -2.62 -10.22 -2.87
CA LYS A 108 -2.61 -9.34 -4.05
C LYS A 108 -1.28 -9.37 -4.80
N ILE A 109 -0.15 -9.40 -4.09
CA ILE A 109 1.18 -9.59 -4.69
C ILE A 109 1.20 -10.89 -5.49
N VAL A 110 0.73 -12.00 -4.90
CA VAL A 110 0.66 -13.30 -5.59
C VAL A 110 -0.32 -13.27 -6.77
N LYS A 111 -1.48 -12.63 -6.64
CA LYS A 111 -2.47 -12.50 -7.73
C LYS A 111 -1.87 -11.80 -8.96
N TYR A 112 -0.96 -10.85 -8.76
CA TYR A 112 -0.34 -10.06 -9.82
C TYR A 112 1.17 -10.26 -9.90
N PHE A 113 1.65 -11.46 -9.53
CA PHE A 113 3.07 -11.71 -9.31
C PHE A 113 3.93 -11.41 -10.54
N ASP A 114 3.49 -11.79 -11.74
CA ASP A 114 4.21 -11.51 -12.98
C ASP A 114 4.40 -10.00 -13.24
N ILE A 115 3.38 -9.20 -12.89
CA ILE A 115 3.46 -7.73 -13.02
C ILE A 115 4.42 -7.17 -11.97
N VAL A 116 4.31 -7.63 -10.73
CA VAL A 116 5.20 -7.19 -9.64
C VAL A 116 6.65 -7.51 -9.98
N MET A 117 6.95 -8.73 -10.42
CA MET A 117 8.30 -9.14 -10.76
C MET A 117 8.83 -8.49 -12.05
N ARG A 118 7.96 -8.08 -12.97
CA ARG A 118 8.36 -7.31 -14.15
C ARG A 118 8.76 -5.89 -13.79
N ASP A 119 7.94 -5.21 -13.00
CA ASP A 119 8.03 -3.75 -12.79
C ASP A 119 8.82 -3.39 -11.52
N PHE A 120 8.99 -4.33 -10.59
CA PHE A 120 9.64 -4.10 -9.30
C PHE A 120 10.64 -5.20 -8.94
N HIS A 121 11.60 -4.83 -8.09
CA HIS A 121 12.27 -5.73 -7.18
C HIS A 121 11.36 -5.97 -5.97
N LEU A 122 11.33 -7.19 -5.44
CA LEU A 122 10.49 -7.59 -4.30
C LEU A 122 11.34 -8.30 -3.25
N LEU A 123 11.29 -7.82 -2.01
CA LEU A 123 11.80 -8.47 -0.81
C LEU A 123 10.66 -8.74 0.16
N CYS A 124 10.75 -9.85 0.87
CA CYS A 124 9.75 -10.30 1.84
C CYS A 124 10.40 -10.43 3.21
N LEU A 125 9.76 -9.86 4.25
CA LEU A 125 10.25 -9.90 5.62
C LEU A 125 9.73 -11.16 6.32
N LEU A 126 10.62 -11.93 6.94
CA LEU A 126 10.29 -13.09 7.74
C LEU A 126 11.27 -13.21 8.92
N ASN A 127 10.76 -13.26 10.15
CA ASN A 127 11.57 -13.36 11.37
C ASN A 127 12.68 -12.30 11.45
N GLY A 128 12.40 -11.08 10.98
CA GLY A 128 13.37 -9.96 10.97
C GLY A 128 14.39 -9.98 9.83
N GLU A 129 14.33 -10.96 8.92
CA GLU A 129 15.26 -11.08 7.79
C GLU A 129 14.55 -10.87 6.45
N TRP A 130 15.27 -10.27 5.48
CA TRP A 130 14.77 -10.06 4.12
C TRP A 130 15.13 -11.24 3.23
N GLU A 131 14.13 -11.84 2.59
CA GLU A 131 14.32 -12.94 1.63
C GLU A 131 13.53 -12.73 0.33
N GLU A 132 13.86 -13.53 -0.68
CA GLU A 132 13.06 -13.63 -1.91
C GLU A 132 11.71 -14.30 -1.62
N PHE A 133 10.69 -13.93 -2.40
CA PHE A 133 9.36 -14.51 -2.27
C PHE A 133 9.36 -16.02 -2.53
N ARG A 134 8.77 -16.79 -1.61
CA ARG A 134 8.54 -18.23 -1.76
C ARG A 134 7.05 -18.58 -1.59
N PRO A 135 6.50 -19.49 -2.42
CA PRO A 135 5.13 -19.96 -2.24
C PRO A 135 4.94 -20.63 -0.87
N LYS A 136 3.72 -20.52 -0.33
CA LYS A 136 3.28 -21.18 0.92
C LYS A 136 3.98 -20.71 2.21
N VAL A 137 4.71 -19.60 2.18
CA VAL A 137 5.22 -18.89 3.36
C VAL A 137 4.25 -17.74 3.70
N ASN A 138 4.02 -17.47 4.98
CA ASN A 138 3.30 -16.27 5.42
C ASN A 138 4.33 -15.24 5.87
N TYR A 139 4.42 -14.13 5.15
CA TYR A 139 5.39 -13.07 5.42
C TYR A 139 4.84 -12.02 6.37
N GLU A 140 5.74 -11.31 7.04
CA GLU A 140 5.44 -10.26 8.03
C GLU A 140 5.34 -8.88 7.37
N GLY A 141 6.02 -8.68 6.24
CA GLY A 141 6.00 -7.44 5.48
C GLY A 141 6.63 -7.60 4.10
N PHE A 142 6.51 -6.56 3.28
CA PHE A 142 7.01 -6.55 1.91
C PHE A 142 7.73 -5.24 1.64
N ALA A 143 8.86 -5.30 0.93
CA ALA A 143 9.52 -4.12 0.39
C ALA A 143 9.64 -4.24 -1.13
N ILE A 144 9.31 -3.18 -1.84
CA ILE A 144 9.43 -3.12 -3.30
C ILE A 144 10.24 -1.91 -3.73
N LYS A 145 10.99 -2.06 -4.83
CA LYS A 145 11.69 -0.95 -5.49
C LYS A 145 11.43 -1.02 -6.98
N ARG A 146 11.06 0.09 -7.61
CA ARG A 146 10.78 0.16 -9.04
C ARG A 146 12.07 -0.09 -9.85
N LYS A 147 11.93 -0.81 -10.95
CA LYS A 147 13.00 -1.10 -11.92
C LYS A 147 13.16 0.00 -12.96
#